data_AF-A0A955BEN5-F1
#
_entry.id   AF-A0A955BEN5-F1
#
_cell.length_a   1.000
_cell.length_b   1.000
_cell.length_c   1.000
_cell.angle_alpha   90.00
_cell.angle_beta   90.00
_cell.angle_gamma   90.00
#
_symmetry.space_group_name_H-M   'P 1'
#
loop_
_entity.id
_entity.type
_entity.pdbx_description
1 polymer ?
#
loop_
_entity_poly.entity_id
_entity_poly.type
_entity_poly.pdbx_seq_one_letter_code
_entity_poly.pdbx_strand_id
1 'polypeptide(L)'
;PGKRPLSSMSPTIVLRGDQPILTVGAAGGPKIITQVLQTIVRRLDLDMSLYNAVASPRIHHQWSPDRLYVERELADPFVDGLTVRGHAVVRTGGAGVTQAIEYDPDRRQFLGLHDPRVPGQAMGFQARVEAATPLLDPTELVARESLTLKGGKTYQGLLLRRSPGELEFVQVGLPKGKPMFLVRISFDPTSVERYEPLERARRNELFARIRPLLASKRHAVIEAGRMADVRLDPIELDGRTMLRCDSPLFQLVSSADESSTRRCFVRLEQVFRAFQRVLPPRVSPDRPLVIRLHGSADEYHEQLRAEGWDIRNPAFYSASRNMIVAGCDLTFFADRLRRTHEQNEQVREQYTRLNAGLTDRLADLTAELKEAGFSNDEIQREVNARRALWKNELEAALKQIDAVDRRNDARFAEVSGEMFARLKHEAFHAYTRNFVFTQPRAELPVWLNEGLAQVFETAPIDGDRLRIDAPDPERLRRLQQELAGSNTMSVADLLNTDGPSFLATHTTSDFASDRNYLYAWGVAYYLTFYRDLLKADRLAEFAAATNAPADSPDAFERLVGQSIESFDRQWRDAIRSLRPISSAESPSQAAVTTPRVFSDN
;
A
#
# COMPACT_ATOMS: atom_id res chain seq x y z
N PRO A 1 39.03 -13.42 22.30
CA PRO A 1 37.84 -14.06 22.93
C PRO A 1 36.79 -13.01 23.30
N GLY A 2 35.52 -13.16 22.88
CA GLY A 2 34.45 -12.18 23.13
C GLY A 2 34.24 -11.08 22.08
N LYS A 3 35.01 -11.07 20.98
CA LYS A 3 34.74 -10.21 19.81
C LYS A 3 33.90 -10.96 18.77
N ARG A 4 33.00 -10.25 18.09
CA ARG A 4 32.20 -10.80 16.98
C ARG A 4 33.15 -11.22 15.84
N PRO A 5 33.04 -12.45 15.30
CA PRO A 5 33.83 -12.84 14.14
C PRO A 5 33.61 -11.86 12.99
N LEU A 6 34.67 -11.46 12.30
CA LEU A 6 34.55 -10.67 11.07
C LEU A 6 33.93 -11.57 9.99
N SER A 7 32.75 -11.23 9.49
CA SER A 7 32.14 -11.90 8.34
C SER A 7 32.33 -11.04 7.12
N SER A 8 32.98 -11.56 6.09
CA SER A 8 32.86 -10.98 4.75
C SER A 8 31.42 -11.18 4.28
N MET A 9 30.86 -10.21 3.56
CA MET A 9 29.52 -10.29 2.98
C MET A 9 29.55 -9.62 1.62
N SER A 10 29.04 -10.31 0.61
CA SER A 10 28.82 -9.75 -0.73
C SER A 10 27.56 -10.37 -1.34
N PRO A 11 26.39 -10.27 -0.68
CA PRO A 11 25.15 -10.65 -1.34
C PRO A 11 24.96 -9.71 -2.55
N THR A 12 24.74 -10.29 -3.72
CA THR A 12 24.63 -9.51 -4.96
C THR A 12 23.35 -9.89 -5.69
N ILE A 13 22.61 -8.86 -6.10
CA ILE A 13 21.47 -8.98 -7.02
C ILE A 13 21.92 -8.30 -8.31
N VAL A 14 21.81 -9.02 -9.42
CA VAL A 14 22.09 -8.52 -10.77
C VAL A 14 20.77 -8.19 -11.43
N LEU A 15 20.67 -6.98 -11.97
CA LEU A 15 19.51 -6.51 -12.71
C LEU A 15 19.83 -6.38 -14.20
N ARG A 16 18.83 -6.63 -15.05
CA ARG A 16 18.82 -6.20 -16.46
C ARG A 16 17.76 -5.12 -16.58
N GLY A 17 18.18 -3.85 -16.67
CA GLY A 17 17.29 -2.74 -16.35
C GLY A 17 16.86 -2.83 -14.89
N ASP A 18 15.55 -2.80 -14.62
CA ASP A 18 14.99 -2.93 -13.28
C ASP A 18 14.56 -4.37 -12.91
N GLN A 19 14.77 -5.34 -13.81
CA GLN A 19 14.36 -6.73 -13.57
C GLN A 19 15.50 -7.54 -12.93
N PRO A 20 15.29 -8.16 -11.76
CA PRO A 20 16.28 -9.04 -11.15
C PRO A 20 16.41 -10.33 -11.96
N ILE A 21 17.60 -10.56 -12.52
CA ILE A 21 17.89 -11.74 -13.34
C ILE A 21 18.67 -12.81 -12.57
N LEU A 22 19.47 -12.41 -11.58
CA LEU A 22 20.33 -13.33 -10.83
C LEU A 22 20.58 -12.78 -9.42
N THR A 23 20.50 -13.63 -8.40
CA THR A 23 20.96 -13.33 -7.05
C THR A 23 22.00 -14.37 -6.65
N VAL A 24 23.14 -13.92 -6.11
CA VAL A 24 24.23 -14.79 -5.67
C VAL A 24 24.65 -14.41 -4.25
N GLY A 25 24.82 -15.42 -3.39
CA GLY A 25 25.41 -15.28 -2.07
C GLY A 25 26.36 -16.44 -1.79
N ALA A 26 27.32 -16.23 -0.89
CA ALA A 26 28.30 -17.26 -0.56
C ALA A 26 28.70 -17.26 0.92
N ALA A 27 29.22 -18.40 1.38
CA ALA A 27 29.88 -18.61 2.66
C ALA A 27 31.34 -19.03 2.44
N GLY A 28 32.25 -18.69 3.36
CA GLY A 28 33.68 -19.04 3.25
C GLY A 28 34.68 -17.94 3.61
N GLY A 29 34.28 -16.96 4.44
CA GLY A 29 35.14 -15.87 4.89
C GLY A 29 35.58 -14.96 3.72
N PRO A 30 36.87 -14.60 3.59
CA PRO A 30 37.33 -13.69 2.52
C PRO A 30 37.07 -14.23 1.11
N LYS A 31 36.86 -15.55 0.96
CA LYS A 31 36.51 -16.19 -0.32
C LYS A 31 35.11 -15.84 -0.81
N ILE A 32 34.25 -15.22 0.01
CA ILE A 32 32.85 -14.89 -0.37
C ILE A 32 32.80 -13.99 -1.60
N ILE A 33 33.61 -12.92 -1.62
CA ILE A 33 33.63 -11.94 -2.72
C ILE A 33 34.06 -12.62 -4.03
N THR A 34 35.10 -13.45 -3.96
CA THR A 34 35.64 -14.16 -5.11
C THR A 34 34.69 -15.22 -5.68
N GLN A 35 33.92 -15.89 -4.82
CA GLN A 35 32.90 -16.86 -5.24
C GLN A 35 31.77 -16.16 -6.00
N VAL A 36 31.27 -15.03 -5.47
CA VAL A 36 30.21 -14.24 -6.07
C VAL A 36 30.63 -13.70 -7.43
N LEU A 37 31.83 -13.09 -7.51
CA LEU A 37 32.37 -12.55 -8.75
C LEU A 37 32.52 -13.63 -9.84
N GLN A 38 33.15 -14.76 -9.52
CA GLN A 38 33.34 -15.84 -10.51
C GLN A 38 32.02 -16.42 -10.98
N THR A 39 31.01 -16.53 -10.11
CA THR A 39 29.68 -17.04 -10.48
C THR A 39 29.00 -16.09 -11.46
N ILE A 40 29.06 -14.78 -11.21
CA ILE A 40 28.48 -13.75 -12.09
C ILE A 40 29.18 -13.74 -13.45
N VAL A 41 30.51 -13.70 -13.49
CA VAL A 41 31.29 -13.70 -14.74
C VAL A 41 31.01 -14.96 -15.56
N ARG A 42 31.04 -16.15 -14.93
CA ARG A 42 30.75 -17.41 -15.62
C ARG A 42 29.34 -17.45 -16.19
N ARG A 43 28.38 -16.95 -15.42
CA ARG A 43 26.99 -16.98 -15.86
C ARG A 43 26.70 -15.98 -16.96
N LEU A 44 27.14 -14.72 -16.80
CA LEU A 44 26.75 -13.61 -17.66
C LEU A 44 27.72 -13.38 -18.81
N ASP A 45 29.03 -13.44 -18.57
CA ASP A 45 30.04 -13.13 -19.59
C ASP A 45 30.45 -14.38 -20.39
N LEU A 46 30.47 -15.55 -19.75
CA LEU A 46 30.83 -16.83 -20.38
C LEU A 46 29.62 -17.68 -20.76
N ASP A 47 28.41 -17.16 -20.54
CA ASP A 47 27.11 -17.81 -20.84
C ASP A 47 27.00 -19.27 -20.37
N MET A 48 27.64 -19.60 -19.24
CA MET A 48 27.53 -20.93 -18.65
C MET A 48 26.16 -21.11 -18.00
N SER A 49 25.63 -22.33 -18.00
CA SER A 49 24.44 -22.62 -17.17
C SER A 49 24.71 -22.30 -15.70
N LEU A 50 23.68 -21.89 -14.95
CA LEU A 50 23.83 -21.54 -13.53
C LEU A 50 24.47 -22.69 -12.73
N TYR A 51 24.08 -23.93 -13.04
CA TYR A 51 24.70 -25.14 -12.46
C TYR A 51 26.21 -25.17 -12.72
N ASN A 52 26.63 -25.05 -13.98
CA ASN A 52 28.04 -25.10 -14.35
C ASN A 52 28.82 -23.91 -13.77
N ALA A 53 28.22 -22.72 -13.70
CA ALA A 53 28.85 -21.53 -13.13
C ALA A 53 29.22 -21.73 -11.64
N VAL A 54 28.31 -22.31 -10.86
CA VAL A 54 28.52 -22.58 -9.42
C VAL A 54 29.41 -23.81 -9.19
N ALA A 55 29.26 -24.86 -10.00
CA ALA A 55 29.99 -26.13 -9.90
C ALA A 55 31.47 -26.02 -10.34
N SER A 56 31.82 -24.99 -11.11
CA SER A 56 33.15 -24.87 -11.70
C SER A 56 34.24 -24.62 -10.64
N PRO A 57 35.43 -25.24 -10.80
CA PRO A 57 36.56 -25.05 -9.87
C PRO A 57 36.94 -23.59 -9.70
N ARG A 58 37.26 -23.16 -8.48
CA ARG A 58 37.46 -21.74 -8.14
C ARG A 58 38.93 -21.38 -7.95
N ILE A 59 39.26 -20.14 -8.29
CA ILE A 59 40.54 -19.51 -7.96
C ILE A 59 40.32 -18.39 -6.94
N HIS A 60 41.29 -18.10 -6.07
CA HIS A 60 41.19 -17.04 -5.07
C HIS A 60 42.54 -16.40 -4.76
N HIS A 61 42.57 -15.08 -4.73
CA HIS A 61 43.68 -14.26 -4.26
C HIS A 61 43.09 -13.12 -3.41
N GLN A 62 43.77 -12.75 -2.34
CA GLN A 62 43.30 -11.75 -1.37
C GLN A 62 44.40 -10.77 -0.97
N TRP A 63 45.32 -10.51 -1.90
CA TRP A 63 46.52 -9.68 -1.76
C TRP A 63 47.57 -10.22 -0.76
N SER A 64 47.18 -10.56 0.47
CA SER A 64 48.09 -11.09 1.50
C SER A 64 47.59 -12.43 2.08
N PRO A 65 48.44 -13.48 2.12
CA PRO A 65 49.75 -13.57 1.49
C PRO A 65 49.64 -13.53 -0.05
N ASP A 66 50.73 -13.16 -0.75
CA ASP A 66 50.77 -13.13 -2.22
C ASP A 66 50.83 -14.54 -2.80
N ARG A 67 49.68 -15.21 -2.81
CA ARG A 67 49.50 -16.59 -3.30
C ARG A 67 48.16 -16.70 -4.00
N LEU A 68 48.15 -17.37 -5.15
CA LEU A 68 46.93 -17.71 -5.87
C LEU A 68 46.48 -19.11 -5.44
N TYR A 69 45.39 -19.18 -4.68
CA TYR A 69 44.78 -20.44 -4.29
C TYR A 69 43.90 -20.96 -5.43
N VAL A 70 44.07 -22.23 -5.78
CA VAL A 70 43.34 -22.88 -6.87
C VAL A 70 42.73 -24.18 -6.36
N GLU A 71 41.45 -24.42 -6.60
CA GLU A 71 40.81 -25.70 -6.27
C GLU A 71 41.46 -26.88 -7.02
N ARG A 72 41.55 -28.05 -6.38
CA ARG A 72 42.25 -29.23 -6.92
C ARG A 72 41.68 -29.70 -8.25
N GLU A 73 40.41 -29.43 -8.49
CA GLU A 73 39.63 -29.84 -9.64
C GLU A 73 39.94 -28.97 -10.89
N LEU A 74 40.71 -27.88 -10.75
CA LEU A 74 41.17 -27.10 -11.90
C LEU A 74 42.25 -27.87 -12.68
N ALA A 75 42.04 -28.02 -13.99
CA ALA A 75 42.91 -28.79 -14.87
C ALA A 75 44.36 -28.24 -14.95
N ASP A 76 45.33 -29.15 -15.02
CA ASP A 76 46.76 -28.83 -14.98
C ASP A 76 47.23 -27.81 -16.03
N PRO A 77 46.77 -27.85 -17.30
CA PRO A 77 47.19 -26.84 -18.29
C PRO A 77 46.87 -25.40 -17.89
N PHE A 78 45.79 -25.17 -17.13
CA PHE A 78 45.46 -23.84 -16.62
C PHE A 78 46.39 -23.43 -15.47
N VAL A 79 46.74 -24.37 -14.60
CA VAL A 79 47.67 -24.14 -13.50
C VAL A 79 49.07 -23.83 -14.04
N ASP A 80 49.56 -24.63 -14.99
CA ASP A 80 50.85 -24.42 -15.65
C ASP A 80 50.89 -23.05 -16.33
N GLY A 81 49.82 -22.68 -17.04
CA GLY A 81 49.69 -21.37 -17.66
C GLY A 81 49.72 -20.20 -16.67
N LEU A 82 49.21 -20.37 -15.46
CA LEU A 82 49.28 -19.36 -14.39
C LEU A 82 50.70 -19.29 -13.79
N THR A 83 51.34 -20.44 -13.59
CA THR A 83 52.72 -20.50 -13.10
C THR A 83 53.71 -19.87 -14.08
N VAL A 84 53.58 -20.12 -15.38
CA VAL A 84 54.41 -19.49 -16.44
C VAL A 84 54.24 -17.96 -16.45
N ARG A 85 53.06 -17.46 -16.08
CA ARG A 85 52.78 -16.02 -15.94
C ARG A 85 53.29 -15.41 -14.62
N GLY A 86 53.98 -16.20 -13.79
CA GLY A 86 54.61 -15.75 -12.56
C GLY A 86 53.75 -15.86 -11.30
N HIS A 87 52.58 -16.50 -11.36
CA HIS A 87 51.74 -16.67 -10.17
C HIS A 87 52.27 -17.77 -9.24
N ALA A 88 52.35 -17.46 -7.94
CA ALA A 88 52.62 -18.46 -6.90
C ALA A 88 51.34 -19.28 -6.61
N VAL A 89 51.12 -20.35 -7.36
CA VAL A 89 49.92 -21.18 -7.29
C VAL A 89 49.98 -22.18 -6.13
N VAL A 90 48.90 -22.25 -5.33
CA VAL A 90 48.72 -23.22 -4.26
C VAL A 90 47.41 -23.97 -4.46
N ARG A 91 47.49 -25.30 -4.62
CA ARG A 91 46.29 -26.15 -4.69
C ARG A 91 45.62 -26.29 -3.32
N THR A 92 44.32 -26.06 -3.24
CA THR A 92 43.53 -26.12 -2.01
C THR A 92 42.23 -26.92 -2.21
N GLY A 93 41.59 -27.35 -1.12
CA GLY A 93 40.25 -27.96 -1.17
C GLY A 93 39.16 -26.91 -1.37
N GLY A 94 37.89 -27.36 -1.35
CA GLY A 94 36.72 -26.55 -1.66
C GLY A 94 36.72 -25.14 -1.04
N ALA A 95 36.53 -24.14 -1.89
CA ALA A 95 36.46 -22.72 -1.60
C ALA A 95 35.00 -22.31 -1.37
N GLY A 96 34.48 -22.67 -0.19
CA GLY A 96 33.20 -22.15 0.29
C GLY A 96 31.97 -22.68 -0.43
N VAL A 97 30.79 -22.20 -0.02
CA VAL A 97 29.48 -22.63 -0.51
C VAL A 97 28.78 -21.45 -1.13
N THR A 98 28.31 -21.59 -2.37
CA THR A 98 27.57 -20.54 -3.10
C THR A 98 26.12 -20.94 -3.30
N GLN A 99 25.20 -20.04 -2.99
CA GLN A 99 23.77 -20.19 -3.24
C GLN A 99 23.37 -19.17 -4.30
N ALA A 100 22.56 -19.60 -5.27
CA ALA A 100 22.11 -18.72 -6.34
C ALA A 100 20.62 -18.90 -6.64
N ILE A 101 20.00 -17.82 -7.12
CA ILE A 101 18.64 -17.82 -7.66
C ILE A 101 18.69 -17.09 -8.99
N GLU A 102 18.24 -17.72 -10.07
CA GLU A 102 18.13 -17.12 -11.40
C GLU A 102 16.66 -17.02 -11.82
N TYR A 103 16.30 -15.97 -12.53
CA TYR A 103 15.01 -15.90 -13.22
C TYR A 103 15.11 -16.58 -14.59
N ASP A 104 14.35 -17.64 -14.80
CA ASP A 104 14.18 -18.29 -16.10
C ASP A 104 13.01 -17.61 -16.85
N PRO A 105 13.30 -16.83 -17.90
CA PRO A 105 12.25 -16.12 -18.64
C PRO A 105 11.36 -17.06 -19.44
N ASP A 106 11.88 -18.19 -19.91
CA ASP A 106 11.13 -19.16 -20.73
C ASP A 106 10.10 -19.91 -19.87
N ARG A 107 10.48 -20.26 -18.63
CA ARG A 107 9.60 -20.92 -17.67
C ARG A 107 8.83 -19.95 -16.77
N ARG A 108 9.16 -18.65 -16.84
CA ARG A 108 8.65 -17.58 -15.98
C ARG A 108 8.74 -17.93 -14.49
N GLN A 109 9.86 -18.54 -14.08
CA GLN A 109 10.06 -19.08 -12.73
C GLN A 109 11.45 -18.74 -12.20
N PHE A 110 11.58 -18.69 -10.87
CA PHE A 110 12.88 -18.61 -10.23
C PHE A 110 13.48 -20.01 -10.05
N LEU A 111 14.67 -20.20 -10.58
CA LEU A 111 15.49 -21.40 -10.40
C LEU A 111 16.43 -21.19 -9.21
N GLY A 112 16.12 -21.86 -8.10
CA GLY A 112 17.04 -21.94 -6.97
C GLY A 112 18.13 -22.98 -7.23
N LEU A 113 19.38 -22.63 -6.97
CA LEU A 113 20.52 -23.54 -7.04
C LEU A 113 21.26 -23.57 -5.71
N HIS A 114 21.29 -24.77 -5.14
CA HIS A 114 22.21 -25.13 -4.06
C HIS A 114 23.56 -25.50 -4.65
N ASP A 115 24.67 -25.07 -4.02
CA ASP A 115 26.03 -25.44 -4.47
C ASP A 115 26.11 -26.97 -4.64
N PRO A 116 26.25 -27.49 -5.88
CA PRO A 116 26.19 -28.92 -6.12
C PRO A 116 27.43 -29.64 -5.59
N ARG A 117 28.43 -28.89 -5.10
CA ARG A 117 29.68 -29.42 -4.55
C ARG A 117 29.56 -29.78 -3.06
N VAL A 118 28.41 -29.52 -2.41
CA VAL A 118 28.14 -29.90 -1.02
C VAL A 118 26.76 -30.55 -0.86
N PRO A 119 26.53 -31.34 0.21
CA PRO A 119 25.23 -31.94 0.46
C PRO A 119 24.14 -30.89 0.74
N GLY A 120 23.03 -30.99 0.04
CA GLY A 120 21.84 -30.16 0.22
C GLY A 120 21.06 -30.01 -1.08
N GLN A 121 19.95 -29.29 -1.01
CA GLN A 121 19.11 -29.01 -2.18
C GLN A 121 18.43 -27.65 -2.04
N ALA A 122 18.19 -27.01 -3.18
CA ALA A 122 17.30 -25.85 -3.23
C ALA A 122 15.86 -26.36 -3.23
N MET A 123 15.05 -25.87 -2.30
CA MET A 123 13.61 -26.11 -2.26
C MET A 123 12.87 -24.77 -2.32
N GLY A 124 11.87 -24.70 -3.19
CA GLY A 124 10.94 -23.58 -3.28
C GLY A 124 9.52 -24.11 -3.46
N PHE A 125 8.53 -23.33 -3.03
CA PHE A 125 7.14 -23.61 -3.37
C PHE A 125 6.89 -23.11 -4.79
N GLN A 126 6.35 -23.96 -5.67
CA GLN A 126 5.74 -23.49 -6.91
C GLN A 126 4.51 -22.68 -6.53
N ALA A 127 4.66 -21.36 -6.36
CA ALA A 127 3.53 -20.49 -6.57
C ALA A 127 3.20 -20.63 -8.04
N ARG A 128 2.12 -21.34 -8.37
CA ARG A 128 1.45 -21.08 -9.64
C ARG A 128 1.27 -19.58 -9.71
N VAL A 129 1.68 -18.97 -10.81
CA VAL A 129 1.21 -17.63 -11.17
C VAL A 129 -0.25 -17.80 -11.57
N GLU A 130 -1.10 -18.10 -10.59
CA GLU A 130 -2.50 -17.74 -10.62
C GLU A 130 -2.57 -16.26 -10.21
N ALA A 131 -3.45 -15.53 -10.89
CA ALA A 131 -3.59 -14.09 -10.89
C ALA A 131 -3.37 -13.41 -9.51
N ALA A 132 -2.61 -12.30 -9.52
CA ALA A 132 -2.40 -11.33 -8.44
C ALA A 132 -1.92 -11.92 -7.10
N THR A 133 -0.87 -11.31 -6.52
CA THR A 133 -0.58 -11.45 -5.09
C THR A 133 -1.90 -11.38 -4.29
N PRO A 134 -2.24 -12.35 -3.42
CA PRO A 134 -3.49 -12.31 -2.69
C PRO A 134 -3.64 -10.96 -2.01
N LEU A 135 -4.68 -10.21 -2.42
CA LEU A 135 -4.94 -8.86 -1.96
C LEU A 135 -5.07 -8.88 -0.43
N LEU A 136 -4.26 -8.10 0.27
CA LEU A 136 -4.19 -8.11 1.74
C LEU A 136 -5.58 -7.83 2.35
N ASP A 137 -6.09 -8.72 3.21
CA ASP A 137 -7.31 -8.48 3.99
C ASP A 137 -6.94 -7.96 5.39
N PRO A 138 -7.28 -6.71 5.76
CA PRO A 138 -6.98 -6.16 7.08
C PRO A 138 -7.55 -7.01 8.22
N THR A 139 -8.69 -7.68 8.02
CA THR A 139 -9.28 -8.56 9.05
C THR A 139 -8.45 -9.80 9.32
N GLU A 140 -7.73 -10.29 8.30
CA GLU A 140 -6.77 -11.38 8.42
C GLU A 140 -5.47 -10.94 9.11
N LEU A 141 -5.23 -9.63 9.24
CA LEU A 141 -4.10 -9.09 9.99
C LEU A 141 -4.36 -9.00 11.51
N VAL A 142 -5.60 -9.21 11.96
CA VAL A 142 -5.91 -9.19 13.39
C VAL A 142 -5.34 -10.45 14.05
N ALA A 143 -4.17 -10.29 14.65
CA ALA A 143 -3.56 -11.30 15.48
C ALA A 143 -4.35 -11.45 16.79
N ARG A 144 -4.68 -12.70 17.12
CA ARG A 144 -5.39 -13.07 18.36
C ARG A 144 -4.46 -13.72 19.39
N GLU A 145 -3.18 -13.37 19.39
CA GLU A 145 -2.37 -13.71 20.57
C GLU A 145 -2.87 -12.84 21.73
N SER A 146 -3.08 -13.45 22.89
CA SER A 146 -3.59 -12.78 24.07
C SER A 146 -2.44 -12.58 25.06
N LEU A 147 -2.26 -11.36 25.55
CA LEU A 147 -1.28 -11.02 26.59
C LEU A 147 -2.00 -10.34 27.75
N THR A 148 -2.05 -11.01 28.90
CA THR A 148 -2.68 -10.52 30.13
C THR A 148 -1.61 -10.09 31.13
N LEU A 149 -1.72 -8.86 31.63
CA LEU A 149 -0.86 -8.32 32.68
C LEU A 149 -1.38 -8.71 34.07
N LYS A 150 -0.51 -8.70 35.08
CA LYS A 150 -0.84 -9.00 36.51
C LYS A 150 -1.93 -8.12 37.13
N GLY A 151 -2.37 -7.06 36.45
CA GLY A 151 -3.50 -6.21 36.83
C GLY A 151 -4.81 -6.56 36.09
N GLY A 152 -4.90 -7.74 35.45
CA GLY A 152 -6.07 -8.22 34.70
C GLY A 152 -6.26 -7.61 33.31
N LYS A 153 -5.50 -6.56 32.96
CA LYS A 153 -5.59 -5.92 31.64
C LYS A 153 -5.04 -6.85 30.56
N THR A 154 -5.84 -7.10 29.53
CA THR A 154 -5.52 -7.99 28.42
C THR A 154 -5.36 -7.23 27.11
N TYR A 155 -4.36 -7.62 26.31
CA TYR A 155 -4.05 -7.07 24.99
C TYR A 155 -4.16 -8.19 23.94
N GLN A 156 -4.66 -7.83 22.75
CA GLN A 156 -4.78 -8.71 21.60
C GLN A 156 -3.87 -8.21 20.49
N GLY A 157 -3.06 -9.10 19.91
CA GLY A 157 -2.06 -8.71 18.93
C GLY A 157 -1.07 -9.82 18.59
N LEU A 158 0.12 -9.43 18.16
CA LEU A 158 1.21 -10.33 17.77
C LEU A 158 2.49 -9.96 18.50
N LEU A 159 3.10 -10.92 19.19
CA LEU A 159 4.42 -10.75 19.81
C LEU A 159 5.49 -10.70 18.72
N LEU A 160 6.18 -9.57 18.62
CA LEU A 160 7.23 -9.33 17.63
C LEU A 160 8.60 -9.79 18.11
N ARG A 161 8.94 -9.44 19.35
CA ARG A 161 10.24 -9.72 19.94
C ARG A 161 10.09 -10.05 21.42
N ARG A 162 10.87 -11.03 21.87
CA ARG A 162 11.02 -11.36 23.29
C ARG A 162 12.49 -11.29 23.66
N SER A 163 12.81 -10.46 24.65
CA SER A 163 14.14 -10.33 25.23
C SER A 163 14.04 -10.37 26.77
N PRO A 164 15.15 -10.60 27.50
CA PRO A 164 15.13 -10.66 28.96
C PRO A 164 14.60 -9.39 29.66
N GLY A 165 14.73 -8.22 29.03
CA GLY A 165 14.30 -6.93 29.59
C GLY A 165 13.08 -6.30 28.93
N GLU A 166 12.56 -6.87 27.84
CA GLU A 166 11.47 -6.25 27.08
C GLU A 166 10.73 -7.31 26.23
N LEU A 167 9.40 -7.27 26.30
CA LEU A 167 8.49 -7.91 25.36
C LEU A 167 7.93 -6.84 24.43
N GLU A 168 8.11 -7.03 23.14
CA GLU A 168 7.56 -6.14 22.12
C GLU A 168 6.37 -6.80 21.43
N PHE A 169 5.23 -6.11 21.48
CA PHE A 169 3.95 -6.58 20.98
C PHE A 169 3.39 -5.59 19.97
N VAL A 170 2.72 -6.04 18.92
CA VAL A 170 1.97 -5.17 18.00
C VAL A 170 0.48 -5.47 18.07
N GLN A 171 -0.32 -4.43 18.23
CA GLN A 171 -1.76 -4.48 18.08
C GLN A 171 -2.15 -3.89 16.72
N VAL A 172 -2.97 -4.62 15.97
CA VAL A 172 -3.58 -4.14 14.73
C VAL A 172 -4.97 -3.63 15.09
N GLY A 173 -5.19 -2.32 14.95
CA GLY A 173 -6.46 -1.66 15.16
C GLY A 173 -7.26 -1.57 13.87
N LEU A 174 -8.49 -2.06 13.89
CA LEU A 174 -9.48 -1.95 12.81
C LEU A 174 -10.74 -1.22 13.29
N PRO A 175 -10.64 0.08 13.62
CA PRO A 175 -11.81 0.86 14.00
C PRO A 175 -12.80 0.90 12.82
N LYS A 176 -14.10 0.73 13.09
CA LYS A 176 -15.12 0.75 12.02
C LYS A 176 -15.06 2.09 11.25
N GLY A 177 -15.24 2.06 9.94
CA GLY A 177 -15.27 3.26 9.09
C GLY A 177 -14.02 4.15 9.12
N LYS A 178 -12.91 3.66 9.68
CA LYS A 178 -11.65 4.39 9.82
C LYS A 178 -10.49 3.51 9.33
N PRO A 179 -9.41 4.10 8.78
CA PRO A 179 -8.26 3.34 8.35
C PRO A 179 -7.66 2.42 9.42
N MET A 180 -7.07 1.32 9.00
CA MET A 180 -6.30 0.43 9.87
C MET A 180 -5.10 1.17 10.47
N PHE A 181 -4.75 0.87 11.72
CA PHE A 181 -3.53 1.35 12.34
C PHE A 181 -2.78 0.22 13.06
N LEU A 182 -1.47 0.38 13.23
CA LEU A 182 -0.62 -0.53 14.00
C LEU A 182 -0.02 0.21 15.19
N VAL A 183 -0.15 -0.35 16.39
CA VAL A 183 0.48 0.18 17.61
C VAL A 183 1.47 -0.82 18.15
N ARG A 184 2.74 -0.42 18.24
CA ARG A 184 3.78 -1.17 18.96
C ARG A 184 3.70 -0.81 20.43
N ILE A 185 3.64 -1.82 21.27
CA ILE A 185 3.54 -1.72 22.73
C ILE A 185 4.67 -2.54 23.32
N SER A 186 5.49 -1.90 24.16
CA SER A 186 6.52 -2.58 24.93
C SER A 186 6.01 -2.89 26.33
N PHE A 187 6.25 -4.10 26.79
CA PHE A 187 5.93 -4.56 28.14
C PHE A 187 7.18 -5.03 28.86
N ASP A 188 7.24 -4.81 30.18
CA ASP A 188 8.18 -5.51 31.04
C ASP A 188 7.78 -7.00 31.11
N PRO A 189 8.66 -7.96 30.78
CA PRO A 189 8.35 -9.38 30.87
C PRO A 189 7.81 -9.83 32.24
N THR A 190 8.22 -9.17 33.33
CA THR A 190 7.79 -9.48 34.70
C THR A 190 6.36 -9.01 35.01
N SER A 191 5.81 -8.10 34.20
CA SER A 191 4.43 -7.60 34.34
C SER A 191 3.38 -8.51 33.70
N VAL A 192 3.80 -9.47 32.88
CA VAL A 192 2.93 -10.41 32.17
C VAL A 192 2.56 -11.59 33.07
N GLU A 193 1.27 -11.83 33.23
CA GLU A 193 0.71 -12.96 33.99
C GLU A 193 0.47 -14.16 33.09
N ARG A 194 -0.13 -13.94 31.91
CA ARG A 194 -0.49 -14.99 30.96
C ARG A 194 -0.25 -14.52 29.53
N TYR A 195 0.27 -15.42 28.70
CA TYR A 195 0.43 -15.19 27.26
C TYR A 195 -0.04 -16.44 26.49
N GLU A 196 -0.92 -16.24 25.53
CA GLU A 196 -1.52 -17.28 24.69
C GLU A 196 -1.09 -17.08 23.24
N PRO A 197 -0.13 -17.86 22.74
CA PRO A 197 0.36 -17.73 21.37
C PRO A 197 -0.61 -18.36 20.36
N LEU A 198 -0.56 -17.87 19.13
CA LEU A 198 -1.18 -18.54 17.99
C LEU A 198 -0.39 -19.78 17.58
N GLU A 199 -1.05 -20.67 16.83
CA GLU A 199 -0.38 -21.80 16.18
C GLU A 199 0.77 -21.31 15.29
N ARG A 200 1.92 -22.01 15.35
CA ARG A 200 3.19 -21.57 14.74
C ARG A 200 3.09 -21.26 13.25
N ALA A 201 2.35 -22.08 12.47
CA ALA A 201 2.16 -21.85 11.05
C ALA A 201 1.44 -20.52 10.77
N ARG A 202 0.28 -20.34 11.42
CA ARG A 202 -0.54 -19.13 11.31
C ARG A 202 0.19 -17.89 11.82
N ARG A 203 0.97 -18.02 12.89
CA ARG A 203 1.81 -16.95 13.44
C ARG A 203 2.86 -16.48 12.44
N ASN A 204 3.55 -17.41 11.77
CA ASN A 204 4.58 -17.09 10.78
C ASN A 204 3.98 -16.40 9.55
N GLU A 205 2.85 -16.90 9.06
CA GLU A 205 2.10 -16.29 7.95
C GLU A 205 1.71 -14.84 8.28
N LEU A 206 1.13 -14.65 9.47
CA LEU A 206 0.70 -13.34 9.93
C LEU A 206 1.87 -12.37 10.13
N PHE A 207 2.96 -12.85 10.72
CA PHE A 207 4.18 -12.06 10.86
C PHE A 207 4.75 -11.65 9.50
N ALA A 208 4.74 -12.55 8.50
CA ALA A 208 5.19 -12.22 7.15
C ALA A 208 4.33 -11.14 6.47
N ARG A 209 3.02 -11.12 6.72
CA ARG A 209 2.07 -10.12 6.21
C ARG A 209 2.18 -8.77 6.94
N ILE A 210 2.40 -8.79 8.25
CA ILE A 210 2.53 -7.57 9.09
C ILE A 210 3.92 -6.93 8.96
N ARG A 211 4.98 -7.72 8.75
CA ARG A 211 6.37 -7.23 8.70
C ARG A 211 6.61 -6.09 7.71
N PRO A 212 6.11 -6.12 6.46
CA PRO A 212 6.19 -4.97 5.55
C PRO A 212 5.59 -3.71 6.17
N LEU A 213 4.43 -3.84 6.83
CA LEU A 213 3.72 -2.74 7.49
C LEU A 213 4.49 -2.19 8.70
N LEU A 214 5.25 -3.03 9.41
CA LEU A 214 6.05 -2.64 10.59
C LEU A 214 7.35 -1.93 10.23
N ALA A 215 7.99 -2.33 9.14
CA ALA A 215 9.21 -1.68 8.64
C ALA A 215 8.92 -0.26 8.18
N SER A 216 7.71 -0.04 7.65
CA SER A 216 7.21 1.26 7.22
C SER A 216 6.32 1.88 8.27
N LYS A 217 6.81 2.84 9.06
CA LYS A 217 5.93 3.71 9.87
C LYS A 217 4.93 4.54 9.02
N ARG A 218 4.92 4.40 7.68
CA ARG A 218 4.19 5.26 6.75
C ARG A 218 3.58 4.42 5.61
N HIS A 219 2.27 4.52 5.38
CA HIS A 219 1.59 4.07 4.15
C HIS A 219 2.34 4.54 2.88
N ALA A 220 3.04 5.67 2.97
CA ALA A 220 3.91 6.23 1.93
C ALA A 220 5.00 5.27 1.41
N VAL A 221 5.53 4.33 2.20
CA VAL A 221 6.59 3.41 1.71
C VAL A 221 6.00 2.30 0.82
N ILE A 222 4.80 1.83 1.13
CA ILE A 222 4.08 0.83 0.31
C ILE A 222 3.53 1.50 -0.96
N GLU A 223 3.03 2.72 -0.84
CA GLU A 223 2.66 3.56 -1.98
C GLU A 223 3.89 3.83 -2.86
N ALA A 224 5.03 4.21 -2.29
CA ALA A 224 6.29 4.47 -3.02
C ALA A 224 6.84 3.23 -3.74
N GLY A 225 6.79 2.05 -3.11
CA GLY A 225 7.16 0.79 -3.76
C GLY A 225 6.30 0.50 -4.99
N ARG A 226 4.97 0.61 -4.84
CA ARG A 226 4.03 0.43 -5.97
C ARG A 226 4.18 1.52 -7.03
N MET A 227 4.47 2.74 -6.63
CA MET A 227 4.72 3.86 -7.55
C MET A 227 5.95 3.60 -8.41
N ALA A 228 7.00 2.97 -7.88
CA ALA A 228 8.20 2.63 -8.66
C ALA A 228 7.91 1.61 -9.77
N ASP A 229 6.97 0.68 -9.54
CA ASP A 229 6.58 -0.36 -10.49
C ASP A 229 5.71 0.16 -11.65
N VAL A 230 5.16 1.38 -11.55
CA VAL A 230 4.31 1.96 -12.60
C VAL A 230 5.16 2.28 -13.83
N ARG A 231 4.76 1.81 -15.01
CA ARG A 231 5.40 2.21 -16.26
C ARG A 231 4.72 3.47 -16.81
N LEU A 232 5.52 4.48 -17.13
CA LEU A 232 5.07 5.71 -17.77
C LEU A 232 5.57 5.71 -19.22
N ASP A 233 4.64 5.73 -20.18
CA ASP A 233 4.97 5.93 -21.59
C ASP A 233 4.63 7.38 -21.97
N PRO A 234 5.60 8.21 -22.43
CA PRO A 234 5.30 9.52 -22.95
C PRO A 234 4.56 9.41 -24.29
N ILE A 235 3.48 10.18 -24.46
CA ILE A 235 2.66 10.24 -25.67
C ILE A 235 2.40 11.70 -26.05
N GLU A 236 2.25 11.97 -27.34
CA GLU A 236 1.81 13.28 -27.83
C GLU A 236 0.30 13.28 -28.01
N LEU A 237 -0.40 14.17 -27.31
CA LEU A 237 -1.85 14.29 -27.36
C LEU A 237 -2.26 15.77 -27.23
N ASP A 238 -3.17 16.22 -28.07
CA ASP A 238 -3.68 17.61 -28.05
C ASP A 238 -2.56 18.68 -28.12
N GLY A 239 -1.46 18.35 -28.82
CA GLY A 239 -0.29 19.22 -28.98
C GLY A 239 0.62 19.32 -27.76
N ARG A 240 0.48 18.41 -26.80
CA ARG A 240 1.27 18.37 -25.55
C ARG A 240 1.80 16.95 -25.30
N THR A 241 2.96 16.86 -24.65
CA THR A 241 3.46 15.60 -24.12
C THR A 241 2.69 15.22 -22.85
N MET A 242 2.04 14.07 -22.86
CA MET A 242 1.33 13.48 -21.72
C MET A 242 1.97 12.14 -21.33
N LEU A 243 1.74 11.71 -20.10
CA LEU A 243 2.19 10.43 -19.56
C LEU A 243 1.05 9.43 -19.58
N ARG A 244 1.27 8.27 -20.22
CA ARG A 244 0.33 7.16 -20.28
C ARG A 244 0.75 6.02 -19.37
N CYS A 245 -0.21 5.48 -18.63
CA CYS A 245 -0.06 4.28 -17.81
C CYS A 245 -1.23 3.34 -18.06
N ASP A 246 -0.98 2.04 -18.19
CA ASP A 246 -2.02 1.05 -18.47
C ASP A 246 -2.27 0.14 -17.27
N SER A 247 -3.56 -0.07 -16.96
CA SER A 247 -4.06 -1.05 -15.99
C SER A 247 -4.98 -2.04 -16.73
N PRO A 248 -5.20 -3.26 -16.21
CA PRO A 248 -6.21 -4.17 -16.76
C PRO A 248 -7.63 -3.59 -16.82
N LEU A 249 -7.95 -2.54 -16.05
CA LEU A 249 -9.30 -1.95 -15.96
C LEU A 249 -9.41 -0.55 -16.56
N PHE A 250 -8.32 0.17 -16.73
CA PHE A 250 -8.35 1.52 -17.28
C PHE A 250 -6.99 1.91 -17.84
N GLN A 251 -6.98 2.93 -18.69
CA GLN A 251 -5.79 3.63 -19.13
C GLN A 251 -5.77 5.03 -18.50
N LEU A 252 -4.70 5.39 -17.82
CA LEU A 252 -4.49 6.75 -17.32
C LEU A 252 -3.65 7.53 -18.32
N VAL A 253 -4.10 8.72 -18.71
CA VAL A 253 -3.38 9.70 -19.51
C VAL A 253 -3.31 11.00 -18.71
N SER A 254 -2.11 11.48 -18.41
CA SER A 254 -1.89 12.56 -17.44
C SER A 254 -0.96 13.65 -17.98
N SER A 255 -1.31 14.93 -17.80
CA SER A 255 -0.39 16.05 -18.01
C SER A 255 0.37 16.45 -16.73
N ALA A 256 0.04 15.84 -15.59
CA ALA A 256 0.77 16.06 -14.34
C ALA A 256 2.19 15.47 -14.41
N ASP A 257 3.06 15.89 -13.49
CA ASP A 257 4.41 15.33 -13.37
C ASP A 257 4.41 13.81 -13.09
N GLU A 258 5.56 13.16 -13.28
CA GLU A 258 5.69 11.70 -13.11
C GLU A 258 5.28 11.21 -11.71
N SER A 259 5.67 11.93 -10.65
CA SER A 259 5.37 11.53 -9.28
C SER A 259 3.87 11.60 -9.00
N SER A 260 3.23 12.72 -9.37
CA SER A 260 1.78 12.88 -9.25
C SER A 260 1.03 11.84 -10.08
N THR A 261 1.48 11.59 -11.31
CA THR A 261 0.86 10.61 -12.22
C THR A 261 0.93 9.19 -11.64
N ARG A 262 2.10 8.74 -11.18
CA ARG A 262 2.27 7.42 -10.53
C ARG A 262 1.39 7.29 -9.29
N ARG A 263 1.33 8.35 -8.47
CA ARG A 263 0.52 8.36 -7.25
C ARG A 263 -0.98 8.23 -7.58
N CYS A 264 -1.45 8.99 -8.57
CA CYS A 264 -2.84 8.90 -8.99
C CYS A 264 -3.18 7.55 -9.59
N PHE A 265 -2.28 6.98 -10.39
CA PHE A 265 -2.44 5.65 -10.96
C PHE A 265 -2.60 4.58 -9.88
N VAL A 266 -1.69 4.52 -8.90
CA VAL A 266 -1.75 3.55 -7.80
C VAL A 266 -3.05 3.70 -7.00
N ARG A 267 -3.47 4.94 -6.70
CA ARG A 267 -4.72 5.19 -5.98
C ARG A 267 -5.94 4.75 -6.78
N LEU A 268 -5.97 5.01 -8.08
CA LEU A 268 -7.06 4.56 -8.96
C LEU A 268 -7.09 3.03 -9.05
N GLU A 269 -5.94 2.36 -9.18
CA GLU A 269 -5.91 0.90 -9.13
C GLU A 269 -6.51 0.35 -7.82
N GLN A 270 -6.19 0.97 -6.68
CA GLN A 270 -6.76 0.56 -5.40
C GLN A 270 -8.29 0.76 -5.37
N VAL A 271 -8.78 1.89 -5.90
CA VAL A 271 -10.22 2.19 -6.02
C VAL A 271 -10.91 1.13 -6.87
N PHE A 272 -10.42 0.87 -8.08
CA PHE A 272 -11.03 -0.08 -9.00
C PHE A 272 -10.98 -1.52 -8.47
N ARG A 273 -9.87 -1.95 -7.84
CA ARG A 273 -9.78 -3.26 -7.17
C ARG A 273 -10.77 -3.36 -6.01
N ALA A 274 -10.99 -2.28 -5.28
CA ALA A 274 -11.96 -2.25 -4.21
C ALA A 274 -13.40 -2.33 -4.76
N PHE A 275 -13.69 -1.72 -5.91
CA PHE A 275 -14.96 -1.93 -6.62
C PHE A 275 -15.15 -3.38 -7.04
N GLN A 276 -14.14 -4.03 -7.64
CA GLN A 276 -14.20 -5.44 -8.02
C GLN A 276 -14.54 -6.39 -6.86
N ARG A 277 -14.13 -6.04 -5.64
CA ARG A 277 -14.44 -6.84 -4.45
C ARG A 277 -15.91 -6.76 -4.05
N VAL A 278 -16.53 -5.59 -4.21
CA VAL A 278 -17.94 -5.39 -3.85
C VAL A 278 -18.85 -5.81 -5.01
N LEU A 279 -18.46 -5.48 -6.23
CA LEU A 279 -19.17 -5.75 -7.47
C LEU A 279 -18.22 -6.40 -8.48
N PRO A 280 -18.05 -7.74 -8.45
CA PRO A 280 -17.16 -8.44 -9.37
C PRO A 280 -17.51 -8.19 -10.84
N PRO A 281 -16.50 -8.04 -11.71
CA PRO A 281 -16.72 -7.80 -13.13
C PRO A 281 -17.36 -9.02 -13.79
N ARG A 282 -18.33 -8.78 -14.67
CA ARG A 282 -19.09 -9.77 -15.46
C ARG A 282 -18.84 -9.65 -16.95
N VAL A 283 -18.45 -8.47 -17.41
CA VAL A 283 -18.13 -8.17 -18.81
C VAL A 283 -16.78 -7.48 -18.92
N SER A 284 -16.23 -7.51 -20.12
CA SER A 284 -15.08 -6.68 -20.51
C SER A 284 -15.55 -5.66 -21.54
N PRO A 285 -15.15 -4.39 -21.42
CA PRO A 285 -15.59 -3.35 -22.34
C PRO A 285 -14.89 -3.48 -23.69
N ASP A 286 -15.60 -3.16 -24.78
CA ASP A 286 -15.06 -3.18 -26.14
C ASP A 286 -13.93 -2.15 -26.35
N ARG A 287 -13.98 -1.06 -25.58
CA ARG A 287 -12.96 -0.01 -25.57
C ARG A 287 -12.47 0.18 -24.15
N PRO A 288 -11.16 0.41 -23.94
CA PRO A 288 -10.64 0.67 -22.60
C PRO A 288 -11.29 1.93 -22.02
N LEU A 289 -11.57 1.92 -20.72
CA LEU A 289 -11.92 3.12 -19.99
C LEU A 289 -10.69 4.02 -19.92
N VAL A 290 -10.79 5.25 -20.42
CA VAL A 290 -9.71 6.23 -20.36
C VAL A 290 -9.94 7.19 -19.20
N ILE A 291 -8.93 7.43 -18.38
CA ILE A 291 -8.94 8.45 -17.33
C ILE A 291 -7.94 9.52 -17.77
N ARG A 292 -8.43 10.71 -18.07
CA ARG A 292 -7.65 11.88 -18.45
C ARG A 292 -7.47 12.77 -17.23
N LEU A 293 -6.23 12.90 -16.76
CA LEU A 293 -5.87 13.68 -15.58
C LEU A 293 -5.07 14.92 -15.98
N HIS A 294 -5.60 16.10 -15.66
CA HIS A 294 -4.93 17.37 -15.89
C HIS A 294 -4.20 17.84 -14.63
N GLY A 295 -2.93 18.22 -14.78
CA GLY A 295 -2.05 18.63 -13.69
C GLY A 295 -2.31 20.04 -13.13
N SER A 296 -3.14 20.84 -13.82
CA SER A 296 -3.65 22.12 -13.33
C SER A 296 -5.15 22.27 -13.57
N ALA A 297 -5.80 23.14 -12.77
CA ALA A 297 -7.20 23.48 -12.98
C ALA A 297 -7.45 24.19 -14.32
N ASP A 298 -6.52 25.00 -14.79
CA ASP A 298 -6.63 25.72 -16.07
C ASP A 298 -6.69 24.74 -17.24
N GLU A 299 -5.80 23.75 -17.27
CA GLU A 299 -5.79 22.71 -18.32
C GLU A 299 -7.10 21.91 -18.34
N TYR A 300 -7.62 21.59 -17.16
CA TYR A 300 -8.90 20.92 -17.02
C TYR A 300 -10.04 21.75 -17.61
N HIS A 301 -10.13 23.04 -17.26
CA HIS A 301 -11.18 23.93 -17.77
C HIS A 301 -11.02 24.23 -19.27
N GLU A 302 -9.80 24.32 -19.79
CA GLU A 302 -9.53 24.39 -21.23
C GLU A 302 -10.09 23.17 -21.96
N GLN A 303 -9.84 21.97 -21.44
CA GLN A 303 -10.37 20.72 -22.01
C GLN A 303 -11.89 20.70 -22.00
N LEU A 304 -12.52 21.03 -20.87
CA LEU A 304 -13.98 21.09 -20.75
C LEU A 304 -14.59 22.03 -21.79
N ARG A 305 -14.04 23.26 -21.93
CA ARG A 305 -14.52 24.24 -22.91
C ARG A 305 -14.32 23.77 -24.35
N ALA A 306 -13.19 23.16 -24.67
CA ALA A 306 -12.89 22.62 -25.99
C ALA A 306 -13.87 21.50 -26.39
N GLU A 307 -14.36 20.73 -25.41
CA GLU A 307 -15.36 19.67 -25.62
C GLU A 307 -16.81 20.15 -25.52
N GLY A 308 -17.04 21.45 -25.23
CA GLY A 308 -18.36 22.05 -25.11
C GLY A 308 -19.08 21.71 -23.80
N TRP A 309 -18.34 21.40 -22.74
CA TRP A 309 -18.88 21.12 -21.40
C TRP A 309 -18.73 22.33 -20.48
N ASP A 310 -19.83 22.74 -19.83
CA ASP A 310 -19.85 23.75 -18.78
C ASP A 310 -20.08 23.06 -17.42
N ILE A 311 -19.01 22.46 -16.89
CA ILE A 311 -19.03 21.66 -15.66
C ILE A 311 -18.11 22.30 -14.63
N ARG A 312 -18.61 22.46 -13.40
CA ARG A 312 -17.83 23.04 -12.29
C ARG A 312 -17.14 22.01 -11.40
N ASN A 313 -17.46 20.73 -11.57
CA ASN A 313 -16.88 19.65 -10.78
C ASN A 313 -15.41 19.42 -11.17
N PRO A 314 -14.55 18.94 -10.25
CA PRO A 314 -13.15 18.65 -10.56
C PRO A 314 -12.92 17.32 -11.30
N ALA A 315 -13.98 16.53 -11.50
CA ALA A 315 -13.97 15.33 -12.32
C ALA A 315 -15.36 15.08 -12.94
N PHE A 316 -15.38 14.47 -14.13
CA PHE A 316 -16.59 14.15 -14.88
C PHE A 316 -16.42 12.87 -15.71
N TYR A 317 -17.43 12.00 -15.72
CA TYR A 317 -17.48 10.83 -16.60
C TYR A 317 -18.33 11.06 -17.86
N SER A 318 -17.70 10.94 -19.02
CA SER A 318 -18.36 10.89 -20.33
C SER A 318 -18.63 9.46 -20.77
N ALA A 319 -19.87 9.01 -20.61
CA ALA A 319 -20.32 7.69 -21.04
C ALA A 319 -20.19 7.45 -22.55
N SER A 320 -20.38 8.48 -23.38
CA SER A 320 -20.29 8.38 -24.84
C SER A 320 -18.85 8.19 -25.33
N ARG A 321 -17.88 8.75 -24.61
CA ARG A 321 -16.45 8.63 -24.90
C ARG A 321 -15.77 7.52 -24.12
N ASN A 322 -16.48 6.90 -23.18
CA ASN A 322 -15.92 6.00 -22.17
C ASN A 322 -14.67 6.59 -21.49
N MET A 323 -14.80 7.84 -21.06
CA MET A 323 -13.68 8.64 -20.58
C MET A 323 -14.05 9.42 -19.33
N ILE A 324 -13.20 9.37 -18.31
CA ILE A 324 -13.27 10.27 -17.16
C ILE A 324 -12.26 11.39 -17.38
N VAL A 325 -12.66 12.64 -17.18
CA VAL A 325 -11.75 13.80 -17.20
C VAL A 325 -11.72 14.40 -15.82
N ALA A 326 -10.53 14.59 -15.26
CA ALA A 326 -10.33 15.17 -13.94
C ALA A 326 -9.15 16.14 -13.94
N GLY A 327 -9.14 17.11 -13.02
CA GLY A 327 -7.98 17.97 -12.83
C GLY A 327 -8.02 18.77 -11.54
N CYS A 328 -6.83 19.09 -11.05
CA CYS A 328 -6.56 20.07 -10.00
C CYS A 328 -5.09 20.48 -10.04
N ASP A 329 -4.64 21.40 -9.19
CA ASP A 329 -3.28 21.97 -9.19
C ASP A 329 -2.19 21.01 -8.67
N LEU A 330 -2.15 19.77 -9.16
CA LEU A 330 -1.21 18.74 -8.75
C LEU A 330 0.24 19.17 -8.95
N THR A 331 0.55 19.74 -10.11
CA THR A 331 1.93 20.12 -10.48
C THR A 331 2.52 21.15 -9.52
N PHE A 332 1.73 22.15 -9.13
CA PHE A 332 2.17 23.18 -8.18
C PHE A 332 2.55 22.59 -6.82
N PHE A 333 1.73 21.66 -6.30
CA PHE A 333 2.01 21.03 -5.01
C PHE A 333 3.13 20.00 -5.08
N ALA A 334 3.29 19.31 -6.22
CA ALA A 334 4.39 18.40 -6.46
C ALA A 334 5.75 19.11 -6.44
N ASP A 335 5.86 20.28 -7.08
CA ASP A 335 7.09 21.08 -7.06
C ASP A 335 7.44 21.58 -5.66
N ARG A 336 6.43 22.02 -4.90
CA ARG A 336 6.62 22.42 -3.50
C ARG A 336 7.09 21.24 -2.64
N LEU A 337 6.51 20.06 -2.83
CA LEU A 337 6.87 18.84 -2.13
C LEU A 337 8.30 18.42 -2.44
N ARG A 338 8.68 18.43 -3.73
CA ARG A 338 10.03 18.09 -4.21
C ARG A 338 11.09 18.97 -3.55
N ARG A 339 10.91 20.29 -3.59
CA ARG A 339 11.84 21.25 -2.96
C ARG A 339 11.99 21.01 -1.46
N THR A 340 10.89 20.72 -0.77
CA THR A 340 10.95 20.45 0.67
C THR A 340 11.63 19.12 0.96
N HIS A 341 11.41 18.09 0.13
CA HIS A 341 12.10 16.81 0.27
C HIS A 341 13.60 16.93 0.04
N GLU A 342 14.03 17.63 -1.02
CA GLU A 342 15.45 17.90 -1.28
C GLU A 342 16.11 18.62 -0.10
N GLN A 343 15.44 19.65 0.45
CA GLN A 343 15.91 20.35 1.65
C GLN A 343 16.01 19.41 2.86
N ASN A 344 14.98 18.59 3.10
CA ASN A 344 14.96 17.65 4.22
C ASN A 344 16.04 16.57 4.12
N GLU A 345 16.30 16.06 2.91
CA GLU A 345 17.38 15.08 2.66
C GLU A 345 18.76 15.70 2.89
N GLN A 346 19.01 16.92 2.41
CA GLN A 346 20.26 17.63 2.70
C GLN A 346 20.50 17.80 4.21
N VAL A 347 19.44 18.14 4.95
CA VAL A 347 19.51 18.24 6.42
C VAL A 347 19.77 16.86 7.05
N ARG A 348 19.11 15.79 6.60
CA ARG A 348 19.37 14.42 7.07
C ARG A 348 20.81 13.99 6.82
N GLU A 349 21.35 14.26 5.64
CA GLU A 349 22.75 13.99 5.30
C GLU A 349 23.72 14.77 6.19
N GLN A 350 23.42 16.04 6.46
CA GLN A 350 24.21 16.86 7.38
C GLN A 350 24.24 16.25 8.79
N TYR A 351 23.08 15.87 9.34
CA TYR A 351 23.00 15.21 10.65
C TYR A 351 23.69 13.84 10.65
N THR A 352 23.59 13.08 9.56
CA THR A 352 24.26 11.78 9.42
C THR A 352 25.78 11.94 9.44
N ARG A 353 26.31 12.91 8.69
CA ARG A 353 27.74 13.24 8.69
C ARG A 353 28.22 13.70 10.07
N LEU A 354 27.48 14.60 10.71
CA LEU A 354 27.81 15.08 12.05
C LEU A 354 27.79 13.94 13.08
N ASN A 355 26.83 13.02 12.98
CA ASN A 355 26.73 11.86 13.87
C ASN A 355 27.88 10.87 13.66
N ALA A 356 28.36 10.67 12.43
CA ALA A 356 29.53 9.83 12.16
C ALA A 356 30.79 10.38 12.84
N GLY A 357 31.00 11.70 12.84
CA GLY A 357 32.13 12.37 13.50
C GLY A 357 32.02 12.50 15.02
N LEU A 358 30.90 12.12 15.64
CA LEU A 358 30.72 12.21 17.09
C LEU A 358 31.71 11.32 17.85
N THR A 359 31.99 10.13 17.33
CA THR A 359 32.89 9.17 17.99
C THR A 359 34.29 9.76 18.15
N ASP A 360 34.79 10.39 17.09
CA ASP A 360 36.11 11.02 17.08
C ASP A 360 36.15 12.23 18.03
N ARG A 361 35.13 13.10 17.98
CA ARG A 361 35.02 14.25 18.91
C ARG A 361 34.94 13.84 20.38
N LEU A 362 34.26 12.74 20.69
CA LEU A 362 34.22 12.21 22.06
C LEU A 362 35.57 11.62 22.47
N ALA A 363 36.35 11.09 21.53
CA ALA A 363 37.71 10.61 21.79
C ALA A 363 38.68 11.78 22.02
N ASP A 364 38.58 12.86 21.23
CA ASP A 364 39.36 14.08 21.40
C ASP A 364 39.07 14.73 22.76
N LEU A 365 37.77 14.88 23.12
CA LEU A 365 37.35 15.36 24.44
C LEU A 365 37.93 14.49 25.58
N THR A 366 37.95 13.17 25.38
CA THR A 366 38.53 12.24 26.36
C THR A 366 40.04 12.47 26.51
N ALA A 367 40.76 12.79 25.44
CA ALA A 367 42.19 13.10 25.47
C ALA A 367 42.47 14.44 26.16
N GLU A 368 41.72 15.49 25.81
CA GLU A 368 41.84 16.83 26.42
C GLU A 368 41.60 16.81 27.93
N LEU A 369 40.55 16.12 28.39
CA LEU A 369 40.24 16.01 29.82
C LEU A 369 41.31 15.20 30.58
N LYS A 370 41.96 14.22 29.92
CA LYS A 370 43.10 13.51 30.51
C LYS A 370 44.32 14.41 30.66
N GLU A 371 44.65 15.20 29.65
CA GLU A 371 45.76 16.16 29.70
C GLU A 371 45.54 17.26 30.75
N ALA A 372 44.29 17.66 30.96
CA ALA A 372 43.90 18.62 32.00
C ALA A 372 43.86 18.03 33.43
N GLY A 373 44.13 16.73 33.60
CA GLY A 373 44.28 16.09 34.92
C GLY A 373 42.99 15.62 35.60
N PHE A 374 41.87 15.51 34.87
CA PHE A 374 40.62 14.99 35.43
C PHE A 374 40.68 13.49 35.73
N SER A 375 39.93 13.04 36.74
CA SER A 375 39.82 11.61 37.07
C SER A 375 38.99 10.83 36.03
N ASN A 376 39.22 9.52 35.92
CA ASN A 376 38.49 8.67 34.98
C ASN A 376 36.95 8.72 35.20
N ASP A 377 36.48 8.85 36.44
CA ASP A 377 35.06 8.95 36.76
C ASP A 377 34.44 10.30 36.36
N GLU A 378 35.22 11.38 36.39
CA GLU A 378 34.80 12.70 35.90
C GLU A 378 34.72 12.71 34.37
N ILE A 379 35.74 12.17 33.70
CA ILE A 379 35.79 12.02 32.24
C ILE A 379 34.59 11.19 31.76
N GLN A 380 34.31 10.05 32.39
CA GLN A 380 33.23 9.18 31.97
C GLN A 380 31.84 9.83 32.15
N ARG A 381 31.65 10.58 33.25
CA ARG A 381 30.41 11.35 33.47
C ARG A 381 30.20 12.40 32.39
N GLU A 382 31.25 13.14 32.06
CA GLU A 382 31.19 14.22 31.08
C GLU A 382 30.95 13.71 29.65
N VAL A 383 31.66 12.66 29.23
CA VAL A 383 31.48 12.00 27.94
C VAL A 383 30.05 11.45 27.80
N ASN A 384 29.51 10.83 28.86
CA ASN A 384 28.13 10.34 28.87
C ASN A 384 27.11 11.49 28.78
N ALA A 385 27.34 12.60 29.49
CA ALA A 385 26.48 13.78 29.43
C ALA A 385 26.47 14.39 28.01
N ARG A 386 27.64 14.55 27.38
CA ARG A 386 27.78 15.06 26.00
C ARG A 386 27.12 14.14 24.98
N ARG A 387 27.30 12.82 25.12
CA ARG A 387 26.64 11.83 24.27
C ARG A 387 25.12 11.89 24.39
N ALA A 388 24.60 12.03 25.61
CA ALA A 388 23.15 12.12 25.84
C ALA A 388 22.56 13.40 25.24
N LEU A 389 23.24 14.54 25.40
CA LEU A 389 22.82 15.83 24.84
C LEU A 389 22.77 15.77 23.30
N TRP A 390 23.83 15.25 22.67
CA TRP A 390 23.87 15.06 21.22
C TRP A 390 22.75 14.15 20.70
N LYS A 391 22.51 13.04 21.39
CA LYS A 391 21.43 12.11 21.03
C LYS A 391 20.06 12.82 21.06
N ASN A 392 19.81 13.64 22.08
CA ASN A 392 18.56 14.40 22.20
C ASN A 392 18.41 15.44 21.08
N GLU A 393 19.48 16.16 20.72
CA GLU A 393 19.48 17.13 19.62
C GLU A 393 19.20 16.46 18.26
N LEU A 394 19.86 15.33 18.00
CA LEU A 394 19.64 14.54 16.79
C LEU A 394 18.19 14.04 16.71
N GLU A 395 17.67 13.48 17.81
CA GLU A 395 16.28 13.02 17.88
C GLU A 395 15.28 14.17 17.67
N ALA A 396 15.55 15.35 18.25
CA ALA A 396 14.71 16.54 18.08
C ALA A 396 14.71 17.03 16.62
N ALA A 397 15.88 17.08 15.97
CA ALA A 397 16.01 17.49 14.57
C ALA A 397 15.30 16.52 13.61
N LEU A 398 15.51 15.21 13.77
CA LEU A 398 14.82 14.19 12.96
C LEU A 398 13.31 14.27 13.16
N LYS A 399 12.83 14.54 14.38
CA LYS A 399 11.40 14.72 14.67
C LYS A 399 10.81 15.95 13.99
N GLN A 400 11.56 17.04 13.85
CA GLN A 400 11.13 18.22 13.12
C GLN A 400 11.01 17.95 11.62
N ILE A 401 12.00 17.29 11.01
CA ILE A 401 11.97 16.88 9.60
C ILE A 401 10.72 16.01 9.34
N ASP A 402 10.48 15.02 10.19
CA ASP A 402 9.31 14.14 10.10
C ASP A 402 7.97 14.86 10.33
N ALA A 403 7.95 15.98 11.06
CA ALA A 403 6.76 16.80 11.22
C ALA A 403 6.47 17.64 9.97
N VAL A 404 7.52 18.14 9.31
CA VAL A 404 7.40 18.88 8.04
C VAL A 404 6.92 17.96 6.92
N ASP A 405 7.52 16.77 6.76
CA ASP A 405 7.08 15.75 5.79
C ASP A 405 5.57 15.47 5.96
N ARG A 406 5.11 15.24 7.20
CA ARG A 406 3.70 14.96 7.51
C ARG A 406 2.76 16.11 7.17
N ARG A 407 3.17 17.36 7.41
CA ARG A 407 2.35 18.54 7.07
C ARG A 407 2.20 18.69 5.56
N ASN A 408 3.27 18.41 4.81
CA ASN A 408 3.23 18.47 3.36
C ASN A 408 2.36 17.36 2.75
N ASP A 409 2.47 16.13 3.24
CA ASP A 409 1.60 15.02 2.85
C ASP A 409 0.12 15.35 3.12
N ALA A 410 -0.18 15.93 4.29
CA ALA A 410 -1.52 16.36 4.64
C ALA A 410 -2.04 17.46 3.69
N ARG A 411 -1.19 18.42 3.32
CA ARG A 411 -1.57 19.48 2.38
C ARG A 411 -1.82 18.96 0.97
N PHE A 412 -1.01 18.00 0.51
CA PHE A 412 -1.27 17.33 -0.77
C PHE A 412 -2.58 16.55 -0.73
N ALA A 413 -2.88 15.85 0.37
CA ALA A 413 -4.14 15.13 0.55
C ALA A 413 -5.36 16.07 0.60
N GLU A 414 -5.22 17.26 1.17
CA GLU A 414 -6.26 18.30 1.19
C GLU A 414 -6.58 18.78 -0.24
N VAL A 415 -5.55 19.16 -1.00
CA VAL A 415 -5.72 19.71 -2.36
C VAL A 415 -6.24 18.67 -3.34
N SER A 416 -5.68 17.46 -3.28
CA SER A 416 -6.11 16.36 -4.14
C SER A 416 -7.42 15.71 -3.66
N GLY A 417 -7.84 15.97 -2.42
CA GLY A 417 -8.93 15.26 -1.75
C GLY A 417 -10.28 15.43 -2.43
N GLU A 418 -10.66 16.66 -2.76
CA GLU A 418 -11.93 16.95 -3.45
C GLU A 418 -11.96 16.35 -4.85
N MET A 419 -10.88 16.52 -5.61
CA MET A 419 -10.72 15.93 -6.94
C MET A 419 -10.78 14.40 -6.88
N PHE A 420 -10.10 13.76 -5.93
CA PHE A 420 -10.15 12.30 -5.77
C PHE A 420 -11.51 11.79 -5.30
N ALA A 421 -12.19 12.50 -4.41
CA ALA A 421 -13.53 12.14 -3.98
C ALA A 421 -14.47 12.10 -5.20
N ARG A 422 -14.48 13.18 -6.00
CA ARG A 422 -15.27 13.23 -7.22
C ARG A 422 -14.80 12.21 -8.25
N LEU A 423 -13.50 12.02 -8.43
CA LEU A 423 -12.96 11.00 -9.33
C LEU A 423 -13.41 9.60 -8.95
N LYS A 424 -13.48 9.25 -7.65
CA LYS A 424 -14.03 7.96 -7.19
C LYS A 424 -15.52 7.83 -7.53
N HIS A 425 -16.28 8.90 -7.37
CA HIS A 425 -17.69 8.95 -7.73
C HIS A 425 -17.88 8.68 -9.24
N GLU A 426 -17.18 9.41 -10.09
CA GLU A 426 -17.21 9.23 -11.55
C GLU A 426 -16.68 7.85 -11.97
N ALA A 427 -15.64 7.36 -11.31
CA ALA A 427 -15.08 6.03 -11.55
C ALA A 427 -16.07 4.92 -11.20
N PHE A 428 -16.95 5.11 -10.22
CA PHE A 428 -17.99 4.13 -9.91
C PHE A 428 -18.99 4.00 -11.07
N HIS A 429 -19.48 5.11 -11.61
CA HIS A 429 -20.38 5.09 -12.77
C HIS A 429 -19.73 4.45 -14.00
N ALA A 430 -18.46 4.80 -14.24
CA ALA A 430 -17.69 4.18 -15.31
C ALA A 430 -17.52 2.67 -15.07
N TYR A 431 -17.22 2.27 -13.85
CA TYR A 431 -16.99 0.87 -13.49
C TYR A 431 -18.25 0.02 -13.69
N THR A 432 -19.40 0.45 -13.17
CA THR A 432 -20.65 -0.31 -13.29
C THR A 432 -21.06 -0.48 -14.75
N ARG A 433 -20.96 0.60 -15.55
CA ARG A 433 -21.27 0.57 -16.99
C ARG A 433 -20.34 -0.36 -17.79
N ASN A 434 -19.04 -0.35 -17.49
CA ASN A 434 -18.04 -1.06 -18.29
C ASN A 434 -17.86 -2.53 -17.90
N PHE A 435 -18.07 -2.86 -16.63
CA PHE A 435 -17.64 -4.15 -16.09
C PHE A 435 -18.77 -4.94 -15.44
N VAL A 436 -19.84 -4.31 -14.96
CA VAL A 436 -20.86 -5.01 -14.17
C VAL A 436 -22.05 -5.46 -15.01
N PHE A 437 -22.58 -4.62 -15.90
CA PHE A 437 -23.80 -4.92 -16.64
C PHE A 437 -23.54 -5.65 -17.97
N THR A 438 -24.27 -6.74 -18.21
CA THR A 438 -24.11 -7.62 -19.38
C THR A 438 -24.93 -7.20 -20.60
N GLN A 439 -26.00 -6.43 -20.41
CA GLN A 439 -26.84 -5.93 -21.50
C GLN A 439 -26.34 -4.56 -21.98
N PRO A 440 -26.20 -4.33 -23.30
CA PRO A 440 -25.89 -3.00 -23.82
C PRO A 440 -26.99 -2.02 -23.39
N ARG A 441 -26.63 -0.99 -22.63
CA ARG A 441 -27.52 0.06 -22.06
C ARG A 441 -28.26 -0.27 -20.76
N ALA A 442 -28.02 -1.41 -20.12
CA ALA A 442 -28.52 -1.58 -18.75
C ALA A 442 -27.81 -0.59 -17.81
N GLU A 443 -28.59 0.25 -17.13
CA GLU A 443 -28.13 1.25 -16.18
C GLU A 443 -28.90 1.09 -14.87
N LEU A 444 -28.29 1.51 -13.77
CA LEU A 444 -29.01 1.57 -12.50
C LEU A 444 -30.01 2.73 -12.54
N PRO A 445 -31.13 2.62 -11.81
CA PRO A 445 -31.98 3.79 -11.53
C PRO A 445 -31.12 4.93 -10.95
N VAL A 446 -31.42 6.17 -11.33
CA VAL A 446 -30.59 7.34 -10.99
C VAL A 446 -30.33 7.42 -9.50
N TRP A 447 -31.37 7.31 -8.67
CA TRP A 447 -31.23 7.36 -7.21
C TRP A 447 -30.27 6.29 -6.67
N LEU A 448 -30.27 5.07 -7.24
CA LEU A 448 -29.43 3.97 -6.77
C LEU A 448 -28.00 4.15 -7.27
N ASN A 449 -27.82 4.57 -8.52
CA ASN A 449 -26.52 4.84 -9.11
C ASN A 449 -25.79 5.95 -8.33
N GLU A 450 -26.46 7.09 -8.12
CA GLU A 450 -25.93 8.23 -7.36
C GLU A 450 -25.78 7.91 -5.87
N GLY A 451 -26.72 7.15 -5.30
CA GLY A 451 -26.65 6.73 -3.90
C GLY A 451 -25.44 5.85 -3.62
N LEU A 452 -25.19 4.85 -4.47
CA LEU A 452 -24.01 3.98 -4.37
C LEU A 452 -22.72 4.76 -4.65
N ALA A 453 -22.67 5.58 -5.71
CA ALA A 453 -21.49 6.41 -6.02
C ALA A 453 -21.06 7.25 -4.81
N GLN A 454 -22.01 7.84 -4.09
CA GLN A 454 -21.74 8.60 -2.86
C GLN A 454 -21.25 7.76 -1.69
N VAL A 455 -21.68 6.49 -1.55
CA VAL A 455 -21.10 5.61 -0.52
C VAL A 455 -19.63 5.34 -0.81
N PHE A 456 -19.29 5.12 -2.08
CA PHE A 456 -17.90 4.88 -2.50
C PHE A 456 -17.03 6.15 -2.49
N GLU A 457 -17.63 7.31 -2.73
CA GLU A 457 -17.00 8.63 -2.73
C GLU A 457 -16.31 8.94 -1.39
N THR A 458 -16.94 8.64 -0.25
CA THR A 458 -16.38 8.98 1.07
C THR A 458 -15.73 7.80 1.81
N ALA A 459 -15.95 6.58 1.35
CA ALA A 459 -15.36 5.39 1.97
C ALA A 459 -13.81 5.46 1.99
N PRO A 460 -13.16 5.31 3.16
CA PRO A 460 -11.72 5.18 3.27
C PRO A 460 -11.21 3.93 2.56
N ILE A 461 -9.97 3.97 2.04
CA ILE A 461 -9.34 2.81 1.40
C ILE A 461 -8.18 2.32 2.27
N ASP A 462 -8.24 1.05 2.70
CA ASP A 462 -7.19 0.34 3.43
C ASP A 462 -6.61 -0.77 2.56
N GLY A 463 -5.37 -0.60 2.10
CA GLY A 463 -4.78 -1.50 1.12
C GLY A 463 -5.60 -1.46 -0.17
N ASP A 464 -6.30 -2.55 -0.46
CA ASP A 464 -7.19 -2.66 -1.63
C ASP A 464 -8.67 -2.84 -1.22
N ARG A 465 -9.06 -2.48 0.02
CA ARG A 465 -10.46 -2.55 0.52
C ARG A 465 -11.03 -1.16 0.80
N LEU A 466 -12.30 -0.98 0.46
CA LEU A 466 -13.10 0.14 0.95
C LEU A 466 -13.63 -0.16 2.36
N ARG A 467 -13.53 0.82 3.26
CA ARG A 467 -14.06 0.79 4.63
C ARG A 467 -15.49 1.31 4.66
N ILE A 468 -16.38 0.42 4.25
CA ILE A 468 -17.84 0.59 4.18
C ILE A 468 -18.56 -0.08 5.37
N ASP A 469 -17.80 -0.51 6.38
CA ASP A 469 -18.29 -1.17 7.60
C ASP A 469 -18.93 -0.20 8.61
N ALA A 470 -19.05 1.08 8.23
CA ALA A 470 -19.81 2.10 8.92
C ALA A 470 -20.23 3.23 7.97
N PRO A 471 -21.30 3.98 8.31
CA PRO A 471 -21.76 5.08 7.47
C PRO A 471 -20.85 6.29 7.60
N ASP A 472 -20.85 7.11 6.55
CA ASP A 472 -20.24 8.43 6.58
C ASP A 472 -20.84 9.29 7.72
N PRO A 473 -20.03 9.77 8.68
CA PRO A 473 -20.55 10.47 9.86
C PRO A 473 -21.26 11.79 9.54
N GLU A 474 -20.83 12.49 8.50
CA GLU A 474 -21.39 13.79 8.11
C GLU A 474 -22.75 13.60 7.44
N ARG A 475 -22.80 12.74 6.43
CA ARG A 475 -24.03 12.39 5.71
C ARG A 475 -25.05 11.76 6.64
N LEU A 476 -24.63 10.87 7.56
CA LEU A 476 -25.54 10.29 8.54
C LEU A 476 -26.16 11.37 9.43
N ARG A 477 -25.36 12.30 9.95
CA ARG A 477 -25.86 13.38 10.82
C ARG A 477 -26.81 14.30 10.09
N ARG A 478 -26.47 14.71 8.87
CA ARG A 478 -27.36 15.53 8.01
C ARG A 478 -28.67 14.82 7.72
N LEU A 479 -28.62 13.53 7.36
CA LEU A 479 -29.83 12.74 7.09
C LEU A 479 -30.68 12.57 8.34
N GLN A 480 -30.07 12.33 9.52
CA GLN A 480 -30.80 12.26 10.79
C GLN A 480 -31.48 13.58 11.14
N GLN A 481 -30.84 14.72 10.88
CA GLN A 481 -31.43 16.05 11.05
C GLN A 481 -32.62 16.26 10.10
N GLU A 482 -32.48 15.92 8.83
CA GLU A 482 -33.57 15.98 7.84
C GLU A 482 -34.75 15.10 8.25
N LEU A 483 -34.51 13.86 8.67
CA LEU A 483 -35.54 12.91 9.11
C LEU A 483 -36.22 13.29 10.44
N ALA A 484 -35.64 14.22 11.19
CA ALA A 484 -36.25 14.79 12.40
C ALA A 484 -37.08 16.04 12.12
N GLY A 485 -36.94 16.64 10.93
CA GLY A 485 -37.70 17.81 10.50
C GLY A 485 -39.16 17.51 10.15
N SER A 486 -39.94 18.57 9.92
CA SER A 486 -41.38 18.48 9.60
C SER A 486 -41.67 18.26 8.11
N ASN A 487 -40.75 18.65 7.23
CA ASN A 487 -40.84 18.40 5.80
C ASN A 487 -39.81 17.32 5.46
N THR A 488 -40.23 16.06 5.33
CA THR A 488 -39.35 14.92 4.97
C THR A 488 -39.76 14.32 3.64
N MET A 489 -38.80 13.86 2.84
CA MET A 489 -39.07 13.14 1.60
C MET A 489 -39.32 11.66 1.89
N SER A 490 -40.27 11.00 1.23
CA SER A 490 -40.47 9.55 1.32
C SER A 490 -39.57 8.78 0.35
N VAL A 491 -39.37 7.48 0.59
CA VAL A 491 -38.73 6.61 -0.41
C VAL A 491 -39.52 6.62 -1.72
N ALA A 492 -40.86 6.67 -1.67
CA ALA A 492 -41.68 6.78 -2.88
C ALA A 492 -41.40 8.08 -3.66
N ASP A 493 -41.24 9.21 -2.97
CA ASP A 493 -40.89 10.48 -3.62
C ASP A 493 -39.52 10.38 -4.30
N LEU A 494 -38.54 9.78 -3.61
CA LEU A 494 -37.18 9.58 -4.15
C LEU A 494 -37.19 8.70 -5.42
N LEU A 495 -37.98 7.62 -5.42
CA LEU A 495 -38.08 6.72 -6.58
C LEU A 495 -38.73 7.41 -7.79
N ASN A 496 -39.59 8.41 -7.56
CA ASN A 496 -40.26 9.17 -8.61
C ASN A 496 -39.49 10.43 -9.04
N THR A 497 -38.34 10.72 -8.43
CA THR A 497 -37.48 11.85 -8.80
C THR A 497 -36.81 11.60 -10.14
N ASP A 498 -37.01 12.51 -11.10
CA ASP A 498 -36.44 12.42 -12.43
C ASP A 498 -34.93 12.77 -12.47
N GLY A 499 -34.22 12.27 -13.47
CA GLY A 499 -32.78 12.52 -13.66
C GLY A 499 -32.36 14.00 -13.63
N PRO A 500 -33.09 14.94 -14.25
CA PRO A 500 -32.80 16.37 -14.17
C PRO A 500 -32.76 16.94 -12.74
N SER A 501 -33.59 16.42 -11.83
CA SER A 501 -33.62 16.82 -10.41
C SER A 501 -32.40 16.35 -9.61
N PHE A 502 -31.62 15.39 -10.14
CA PHE A 502 -30.29 15.04 -9.64
C PHE A 502 -29.17 15.79 -10.38
N LEU A 503 -29.36 16.17 -11.65
CA LEU A 503 -28.31 16.82 -12.46
C LEU A 503 -28.14 18.33 -12.19
N ALA A 504 -29.12 18.99 -11.55
CA ALA A 504 -29.11 20.43 -11.28
C ALA A 504 -27.87 20.94 -10.50
N THR A 505 -27.17 20.05 -9.80
CA THR A 505 -25.91 20.31 -9.08
C THR A 505 -24.70 20.49 -9.98
N HIS A 506 -24.69 19.97 -11.22
CA HIS A 506 -23.53 20.14 -12.12
C HIS A 506 -23.36 21.59 -12.59
N THR A 507 -24.43 22.39 -12.51
CA THR A 507 -24.46 23.79 -12.97
C THR A 507 -24.76 24.82 -11.87
N THR A 508 -25.52 24.47 -10.81
CA THR A 508 -25.97 25.45 -9.80
C THR A 508 -26.21 24.85 -8.41
N SER A 509 -25.91 25.62 -7.36
CA SER A 509 -26.03 25.24 -5.95
C SER A 509 -27.48 25.30 -5.43
N ASP A 510 -28.34 24.39 -5.89
CA ASP A 510 -29.73 24.31 -5.41
C ASP A 510 -29.93 23.30 -4.27
N PHE A 511 -30.50 23.77 -3.17
CA PHE A 511 -30.76 23.05 -1.91
C PHE A 511 -31.64 21.79 -2.09
N ALA A 512 -32.47 21.74 -3.14
CA ALA A 512 -33.35 20.61 -3.44
C ALA A 512 -32.60 19.39 -4.02
N SER A 513 -31.56 19.62 -4.83
CA SER A 513 -30.75 18.56 -5.43
C SER A 513 -29.96 17.82 -4.34
N ASP A 514 -29.29 18.56 -3.45
CA ASP A 514 -28.53 18.02 -2.32
C ASP A 514 -29.35 17.07 -1.43
N ARG A 515 -30.65 17.34 -1.30
CA ARG A 515 -31.58 16.51 -0.52
C ARG A 515 -31.85 15.17 -1.20
N ASN A 516 -32.03 15.15 -2.53
CA ASN A 516 -32.21 13.91 -3.29
C ASN A 516 -30.99 13.00 -3.14
N TYR A 517 -29.79 13.56 -3.29
CA TYR A 517 -28.52 12.84 -3.10
C TYR A 517 -28.38 12.27 -1.69
N LEU A 518 -28.77 13.03 -0.66
CA LEU A 518 -28.66 12.60 0.74
C LEU A 518 -29.59 11.41 1.07
N TYR A 519 -30.83 11.43 0.58
CA TYR A 519 -31.76 10.32 0.75
C TYR A 519 -31.37 9.11 -0.10
N ALA A 520 -30.95 9.32 -1.36
CA ALA A 520 -30.39 8.30 -2.22
C ALA A 520 -29.23 7.55 -1.55
N TRP A 521 -28.28 8.28 -0.97
CA TRP A 521 -27.19 7.72 -0.17
C TRP A 521 -27.71 6.87 0.99
N GLY A 522 -28.67 7.39 1.76
CA GLY A 522 -29.21 6.69 2.93
C GLY A 522 -29.93 5.38 2.60
N VAL A 523 -30.72 5.38 1.52
CA VAL A 523 -31.41 4.17 1.03
C VAL A 523 -30.41 3.17 0.44
N ALA A 524 -29.49 3.62 -0.42
CA ALA A 524 -28.46 2.77 -1.01
C ALA A 524 -27.55 2.15 0.07
N TYR A 525 -27.13 2.92 1.07
CA TYR A 525 -26.34 2.42 2.19
C TYR A 525 -27.09 1.33 2.97
N TYR A 526 -28.37 1.57 3.28
CA TYR A 526 -29.18 0.61 4.01
C TYR A 526 -29.39 -0.70 3.25
N LEU A 527 -29.72 -0.62 1.96
CA LEU A 527 -29.92 -1.79 1.11
C LEU A 527 -28.64 -2.60 0.93
N THR A 528 -27.51 -1.93 0.73
CA THR A 528 -26.24 -2.59 0.38
C THR A 528 -25.52 -3.14 1.61
N PHE A 529 -25.41 -2.36 2.67
CA PHE A 529 -24.49 -2.68 3.78
C PHE A 529 -25.20 -3.04 5.07
N TYR A 530 -26.41 -2.54 5.29
CA TYR A 530 -27.18 -2.89 6.49
C TYR A 530 -28.02 -4.15 6.29
N ARG A 531 -28.65 -4.29 5.12
CA ARG A 531 -29.49 -5.45 4.76
C ARG A 531 -28.76 -6.49 3.90
N ASP A 532 -27.61 -6.17 3.31
CA ASP A 532 -26.86 -7.05 2.38
C ASP A 532 -27.72 -7.58 1.21
N LEU A 533 -28.63 -6.73 0.70
CA LEU A 533 -29.58 -7.11 -0.36
C LEU A 533 -29.03 -6.89 -1.77
N LEU A 534 -28.14 -5.91 -1.96
CA LEU A 534 -27.61 -5.53 -3.26
C LEU A 534 -26.30 -6.26 -3.60
N LYS A 535 -26.35 -7.59 -3.63
CA LYS A 535 -25.26 -8.43 -4.17
C LYS A 535 -25.18 -8.28 -5.68
N ALA A 536 -24.03 -8.56 -6.27
CA ALA A 536 -23.81 -8.38 -7.71
C ALA A 536 -24.88 -9.05 -8.60
N ASP A 537 -25.39 -10.24 -8.20
CA ASP A 537 -26.47 -10.92 -8.94
C ASP A 537 -27.80 -10.17 -8.84
N ARG A 538 -28.18 -9.75 -7.63
CA ARG A 538 -29.40 -8.96 -7.39
C ARG A 538 -29.32 -7.59 -8.05
N LEU A 539 -28.15 -6.96 -8.06
CA LEU A 539 -27.93 -5.68 -8.73
C LEU A 539 -28.01 -5.82 -10.25
N ALA A 540 -27.46 -6.90 -10.80
CA ALA A 540 -27.57 -7.22 -12.22
C ALA A 540 -29.00 -7.60 -12.61
N GLU A 541 -29.75 -8.35 -11.79
CA GLU A 541 -31.18 -8.64 -11.99
C GLU A 541 -32.01 -7.36 -11.95
N PHE A 542 -31.74 -6.50 -10.96
CA PHE A 542 -32.41 -5.22 -10.79
C PHE A 542 -32.14 -4.30 -11.98
N ALA A 543 -30.91 -4.26 -12.50
CA ALA A 543 -30.56 -3.52 -13.71
C ALA A 543 -31.07 -4.21 -15.01
N ALA A 544 -31.09 -5.53 -15.10
CA ALA A 544 -31.55 -6.26 -16.29
C ALA A 544 -33.08 -6.21 -16.45
N ALA A 545 -33.82 -6.01 -15.36
CA ALA A 545 -35.25 -5.70 -15.38
C ALA A 545 -35.54 -4.31 -16.01
N THR A 546 -34.52 -3.51 -16.33
CA THR A 546 -34.66 -2.15 -16.87
C THR A 546 -34.49 -2.11 -18.39
N ASN A 547 -35.61 -2.21 -19.12
CA ASN A 547 -35.74 -1.79 -20.52
C ASN A 547 -37.01 -0.93 -20.77
N ALA A 548 -37.72 -0.53 -19.69
CA ALA A 548 -38.79 0.46 -19.62
C ALA A 548 -38.92 0.92 -18.14
N PRO A 549 -39.46 2.13 -17.85
CA PRO A 549 -38.88 3.07 -16.89
C PRO A 549 -38.53 2.42 -15.55
N ALA A 550 -37.24 2.48 -15.23
CA ALA A 550 -36.57 1.84 -14.09
C ALA A 550 -36.99 2.38 -12.71
N ASP A 551 -38.01 3.22 -12.69
CA ASP A 551 -38.45 4.02 -11.54
C ASP A 551 -39.78 3.51 -10.96
N SER A 552 -40.30 2.37 -11.45
CA SER A 552 -41.58 1.85 -10.97
C SER A 552 -41.46 1.36 -9.51
N PRO A 553 -42.32 1.87 -8.61
CA PRO A 553 -42.50 1.35 -7.26
C PRO A 553 -42.49 -0.19 -7.16
N ASP A 554 -43.08 -0.88 -8.13
CA ASP A 554 -43.19 -2.35 -8.16
C ASP A 554 -41.84 -3.07 -8.33
N ALA A 555 -40.89 -2.48 -9.04
CA ALA A 555 -39.54 -3.04 -9.16
C ALA A 555 -38.80 -2.97 -7.82
N PHE A 556 -38.97 -1.85 -7.10
CA PHE A 556 -38.40 -1.67 -5.78
C PHE A 556 -39.03 -2.64 -4.75
N GLU A 557 -40.35 -2.76 -4.73
CA GLU A 557 -41.05 -3.67 -3.81
C GLU A 557 -40.65 -5.13 -4.01
N ARG A 558 -40.44 -5.55 -5.27
CA ARG A 558 -39.89 -6.88 -5.58
C ARG A 558 -38.46 -7.08 -5.08
N LEU A 559 -37.62 -6.05 -5.18
CA LEU A 559 -36.25 -6.08 -4.66
C LEU A 559 -36.23 -6.25 -3.14
N VAL A 560 -37.05 -5.49 -2.42
CA VAL A 560 -37.04 -5.49 -0.94
C VAL A 560 -37.96 -6.54 -0.32
N GLY A 561 -38.86 -7.14 -1.11
CA GLY A 561 -39.81 -8.17 -0.66
C GLY A 561 -40.93 -7.65 0.24
N GLN A 562 -41.20 -6.34 0.24
CA GLN A 562 -42.20 -5.67 1.07
C GLN A 562 -42.67 -4.36 0.43
N SER A 563 -43.78 -3.79 0.93
CA SER A 563 -44.28 -2.51 0.41
C SER A 563 -43.33 -1.35 0.71
N ILE A 564 -43.33 -0.32 -0.16
CA ILE A 564 -42.50 0.88 0.03
C ILE A 564 -42.80 1.58 1.35
N GLU A 565 -44.07 1.66 1.76
CA GLU A 565 -44.46 2.27 3.04
C GLU A 565 -43.89 1.52 4.25
N SER A 566 -43.89 0.18 4.19
CA SER A 566 -43.30 -0.66 5.23
C SER A 566 -41.79 -0.48 5.28
N PHE A 567 -41.16 -0.46 4.10
CA PHE A 567 -39.73 -0.23 3.96
C PHE A 567 -39.30 1.14 4.47
N ASP A 568 -39.99 2.20 4.07
CA ASP A 568 -39.68 3.59 4.45
C ASP A 568 -39.68 3.76 5.97
N ARG A 569 -40.68 3.20 6.68
CA ARG A 569 -40.70 3.20 8.15
C ARG A 569 -39.49 2.47 8.76
N GLN A 570 -39.24 1.23 8.33
CA GLN A 570 -38.13 0.42 8.86
C GLN A 570 -36.76 1.06 8.58
N TRP A 571 -36.60 1.64 7.40
CA TRP A 571 -35.40 2.35 6.99
C TRP A 571 -35.16 3.58 7.87
N ARG A 572 -36.18 4.43 8.08
CA ARG A 572 -36.07 5.61 8.95
C ARG A 572 -35.67 5.25 10.37
N ASP A 573 -36.32 4.24 10.95
CA ASP A 573 -36.02 3.80 12.31
C ASP A 573 -34.59 3.28 12.41
N ALA A 574 -34.13 2.52 11.41
CA ALA A 574 -32.76 2.07 11.34
C ALA A 574 -31.78 3.24 11.25
N ILE A 575 -31.97 4.19 10.33
CA ILE A 575 -31.10 5.36 10.16
C ILE A 575 -31.04 6.20 11.44
N ARG A 576 -32.17 6.41 12.12
CA ARG A 576 -32.22 7.13 13.42
C ARG A 576 -31.46 6.40 14.52
N SER A 577 -31.41 5.07 14.48
CA SER A 577 -30.70 4.25 15.48
C SER A 577 -29.19 4.15 15.24
N LEU A 578 -28.72 4.41 14.01
CA LEU A 578 -27.30 4.38 13.68
C LEU A 578 -26.54 5.46 14.46
N ARG A 579 -25.40 5.10 15.05
CA ARG A 579 -24.52 6.04 15.73
C ARG A 579 -23.38 6.46 14.80
N PRO A 580 -23.13 7.77 14.62
CA PRO A 580 -21.90 8.22 13.98
C PRO A 580 -20.70 7.81 14.83
N ILE A 581 -19.63 7.34 14.20
CA ILE A 581 -18.40 6.97 14.91
C ILE A 581 -17.78 8.25 15.46
N SER A 582 -17.66 8.35 16.78
CA SER A 582 -17.01 9.49 17.44
C SER A 582 -15.50 9.50 17.15
N SER A 583 -14.91 10.69 17.01
CA SER A 583 -13.46 10.89 16.94
C SER A 583 -12.74 10.54 18.26
N ALA A 584 -13.48 10.32 19.36
CA ALA A 584 -12.94 10.19 20.72
C ALA A 584 -12.79 8.74 21.26
N GLU A 585 -13.09 7.70 20.49
CA GLU A 585 -12.81 6.33 20.93
C GLU A 585 -11.29 6.08 20.96
N SER A 586 -10.71 6.16 22.16
CA SER A 586 -9.29 5.87 22.39
C SER A 586 -8.96 4.41 22.00
N PRO A 587 -7.75 4.14 21.48
CA PRO A 587 -7.35 2.82 20.97
C PRO A 587 -7.52 1.66 21.96
N SER A 588 -7.65 1.92 23.26
CA SER A 588 -7.82 0.90 24.29
C SER A 588 -9.25 0.36 24.45
N GLN A 589 -10.26 0.99 23.83
CA GLN A 589 -11.68 0.61 24.01
C GLN A 589 -12.33 0.01 22.75
N ALA A 590 -11.69 0.07 21.58
CA ALA A 590 -12.27 -0.40 20.31
C ALA A 590 -12.23 -1.93 20.11
N ALA A 591 -11.69 -2.68 21.08
CA ALA A 591 -11.72 -4.14 21.07
C ALA A 591 -12.91 -4.62 21.92
N VAL A 592 -14.01 -4.97 21.24
CA VAL A 592 -15.13 -5.84 21.65
C VAL A 592 -16.43 -5.20 21.12
N THR A 593 -16.86 -5.62 19.93
CA THR A 593 -18.28 -5.77 19.55
C THR A 593 -18.36 -6.38 18.16
N THR A 594 -18.38 -7.71 18.11
CA THR A 594 -18.97 -8.46 16.98
C THR A 594 -20.47 -8.17 16.91
N PRO A 595 -21.08 -8.03 15.73
CA PRO A 595 -22.54 -8.02 15.61
C PRO A 595 -23.07 -9.38 16.07
N ARG A 596 -24.10 -9.38 16.92
CA ARG A 596 -24.95 -10.56 17.06
C ARG A 596 -25.61 -10.80 15.70
N VAL A 597 -25.30 -11.93 15.08
CA VAL A 597 -26.14 -12.54 14.07
C VAL A 597 -27.48 -12.77 14.75
N PHE A 598 -28.52 -12.04 14.34
CA PHE A 598 -29.89 -12.48 14.60
C PHE A 598 -30.08 -13.71 13.72
N SER A 599 -29.91 -14.88 14.32
CA SER A 599 -30.44 -16.13 13.78
C SER A 599 -31.93 -16.17 14.05
N ASP A 600 -32.68 -16.55 13.03
CA ASP A 600 -34.14 -16.68 12.99
C ASP A 600 -34.73 -17.38 14.23
N ASN A 601 -35.76 -16.73 14.79
CA ASN A 601 -37.01 -17.35 15.25
C ASN A 601 -38.08 -16.26 15.35
#